data_AF-A0A6P1L042-F1
#
_entry.id   AF-A0A6P1L042-F1
#
_cell.length_a   1.000
_cell.length_b   1.000
_cell.length_c   1.000
_cell.angle_alpha   90.00
_cell.angle_beta   90.00
_cell.angle_gamma   90.00
#
_symmetry.space_group_name_H-M   'P 1'
#
loop_
_entity.id
_entity.type
_entity.pdbx_description
1 polymer ?
#
loop_
_entity_poly.entity_id
_entity_poly.type
_entity_poly.pdbx_seq_one_letter_code
_entity_poly.pdbx_strand_id
1 'polypeptide(L)'
;MIDLSTINPLSLPSIALEQCRKLPDYPGIYFVLSASDDILYIGCSINLQERWIVHHRYQQFQEIGNVRISWLQVIDASQLNVIEQELISYFNPLLNKRRILKDGKTSQHKWNDANQESIKKAQLAYNKKRPIWSFRPAPAILEWLEKERLKDKNGNLESNGVLLNRQLKKLMELESKLYQ
;
A
#
# COMPACT_ATOMS: atom_id res chain seq x y z
N MET A 1 -10.23 31.27 2.89
CA MET A 1 -10.71 30.11 3.66
C MET A 1 -12.14 29.87 3.24
N ILE A 2 -12.43 28.68 2.71
CA ILE A 2 -13.79 28.28 2.35
C ILE A 2 -14.48 27.88 3.66
N ASP A 3 -15.67 28.42 3.93
CA ASP A 3 -16.44 28.02 5.10
C ASP A 3 -17.07 26.64 4.84
N LEU A 4 -16.46 25.60 5.41
CA LEU A 4 -16.87 24.21 5.24
C LEU A 4 -18.30 23.94 5.73
N SER A 5 -18.82 24.74 6.67
CA SER A 5 -20.18 24.60 7.19
C SER A 5 -21.27 24.98 6.19
N THR A 6 -20.89 25.69 5.13
CA THR A 6 -21.79 26.11 4.06
C THR A 6 -21.85 25.12 2.90
N ILE A 7 -20.91 24.17 2.84
CA ILE A 7 -20.89 23.15 1.80
C ILE A 7 -21.83 22.02 2.21
N ASN A 8 -22.94 21.92 1.48
CA ASN A 8 -23.85 20.79 1.60
C ASN A 8 -23.73 19.88 0.36
N PRO A 9 -23.05 18.71 0.46
CA PRO A 9 -22.88 17.78 -0.67
C PRO A 9 -24.19 17.25 -1.26
N LEU A 10 -25.29 17.33 -0.50
CA LEU A 10 -26.62 16.89 -0.92
C LEU A 10 -27.27 17.85 -1.91
N SER A 11 -27.00 19.16 -1.80
CA SER A 11 -27.56 20.20 -2.66
C SER A 11 -26.71 20.52 -3.88
N LEU A 12 -25.54 19.90 -4.01
CA LEU A 12 -24.65 20.05 -5.16
C LEU A 12 -25.21 19.35 -6.40
N PRO A 13 -24.82 19.79 -7.61
CA PRO A 13 -25.11 19.04 -8.82
C PRO A 13 -24.59 17.61 -8.67
N SER A 14 -25.42 16.63 -9.02
CA SER A 14 -25.12 15.22 -8.85
C SER A 14 -25.63 14.37 -9.99
N ILE A 15 -24.93 13.27 -10.27
CA ILE A 15 -25.30 12.29 -11.28
C ILE A 15 -25.14 10.87 -10.74
N ALA A 16 -25.83 9.91 -11.34
CA ALA A 16 -25.65 8.50 -11.02
C ALA A 16 -24.28 8.00 -11.50
N LEU A 17 -23.72 6.98 -10.84
CA LEU A 17 -22.41 6.39 -11.19
C LEU A 17 -22.32 5.93 -12.65
N GLU A 18 -23.42 5.41 -13.20
CA GLU A 18 -23.51 4.95 -14.60
C GLU A 18 -23.32 6.09 -15.60
N GLN A 19 -23.59 7.31 -15.16
CA GLN A 19 -23.48 8.53 -15.95
C GLN A 19 -22.16 9.27 -15.69
N CYS A 20 -21.19 8.68 -14.99
CA CYS A 20 -19.92 9.33 -14.62
C CYS A 20 -19.16 9.98 -15.80
N ARG A 21 -19.39 9.51 -17.05
CA ARG A 21 -18.84 10.11 -18.27
C ARG A 21 -19.40 11.51 -18.60
N LYS A 22 -20.53 11.91 -17.99
CA LYS A 22 -21.13 13.25 -18.13
C LYS A 22 -20.61 14.24 -17.10
N LEU A 23 -19.66 13.84 -16.25
CA LEU A 23 -19.00 14.76 -15.34
C LEU A 23 -18.27 15.87 -16.12
N PRO A 24 -18.14 17.05 -15.53
CA PRO A 24 -17.41 18.14 -16.14
C PRO A 24 -15.90 17.81 -16.24
N ASP A 25 -15.25 18.49 -17.17
CA ASP A 25 -13.82 18.41 -17.44
C ASP A 25 -12.98 19.44 -16.65
N TYR A 26 -13.60 20.23 -15.78
CA TYR A 26 -12.94 21.25 -14.98
C TYR A 26 -12.46 20.76 -13.59
N PRO A 27 -11.59 21.55 -12.91
CA PRO A 27 -11.11 21.22 -11.58
C PRO A 27 -12.21 21.25 -10.51
N GLY A 28 -12.21 20.27 -9.63
CA GLY A 28 -13.20 20.20 -8.57
C GLY A 28 -12.99 19.09 -7.55
N ILE A 29 -13.80 19.15 -6.50
CA ILE A 29 -13.95 18.10 -5.49
C ILE A 29 -15.21 17.31 -5.82
N TYR A 30 -15.16 15.98 -5.73
CA TYR A 30 -16.30 15.11 -5.88
C TYR A 30 -16.57 14.32 -4.59
N PHE A 31 -17.86 14.09 -4.36
CA PHE A 31 -18.42 13.33 -3.25
C PHE A 31 -19.16 12.13 -3.82
N VAL A 32 -18.85 10.94 -3.33
CA VAL A 32 -19.61 9.72 -3.64
C VAL A 32 -20.55 9.49 -2.48
N LEU A 33 -21.85 9.54 -2.76
CA LEU A 33 -22.90 9.32 -1.77
C LEU A 33 -23.60 7.99 -2.01
N SER A 34 -24.02 7.35 -0.93
CA SER A 34 -24.85 6.16 -0.97
C SER A 34 -26.32 6.51 -1.28
N ALA A 35 -27.15 5.48 -1.44
CA ALA A 35 -28.61 5.65 -1.55
C ALA A 35 -29.25 6.30 -0.31
N SER A 36 -28.61 6.16 0.86
CA SER A 36 -29.03 6.77 2.12
C SER A 36 -28.45 8.16 2.33
N ASP A 37 -27.83 8.75 1.29
CA ASP A 37 -27.20 10.06 1.33
C ASP A 37 -25.96 10.19 2.24
N ASP A 38 -25.44 9.07 2.76
CA ASP A 38 -24.17 9.03 3.46
C ASP A 38 -22.98 9.24 2.51
N ILE A 39 -22.02 10.07 2.92
CA ILE A 39 -20.79 10.34 2.17
C ILE A 39 -19.81 9.16 2.32
N LEU A 40 -19.67 8.38 1.25
CA LEU A 40 -18.81 7.21 1.20
C LEU A 40 -17.36 7.58 0.90
N TYR A 41 -17.15 8.52 -0.03
CA TYR A 41 -15.82 8.89 -0.51
C TYR A 41 -15.77 10.36 -0.95
N ILE A 42 -14.64 11.02 -0.71
CA ILE A 42 -14.34 12.37 -1.18
C ILE A 42 -13.02 12.32 -1.96
N GLY A 43 -12.96 12.99 -3.11
CA GLY A 43 -11.69 13.14 -3.81
C GLY A 43 -11.63 14.41 -4.65
N CYS A 44 -10.45 14.75 -5.15
CA CYS A 44 -10.27 15.88 -6.07
C CYS A 44 -9.70 15.46 -7.43
N SER A 45 -9.88 16.32 -8.44
CA SER A 45 -9.19 16.22 -9.73
C SER A 45 -9.16 17.59 -10.42
N ILE A 46 -8.19 17.79 -11.31
CA ILE A 46 -8.19 18.90 -12.27
C ILE A 46 -9.16 18.67 -13.44
N ASN A 47 -9.54 17.42 -13.66
CA ASN A 47 -10.53 17.00 -14.65
C ASN A 47 -11.34 15.83 -14.05
N LEU A 48 -12.61 16.09 -13.70
CA LEU A 48 -13.47 15.08 -13.06
C LEU A 48 -13.83 13.97 -14.05
N GLN A 49 -14.15 14.30 -15.30
CA GLN A 49 -14.48 13.31 -16.32
C GLN A 49 -13.38 12.27 -16.51
N GLU A 50 -12.13 12.69 -16.74
CA GLU A 50 -10.98 11.79 -16.93
C GLU A 50 -10.69 10.96 -15.70
N ARG A 51 -10.80 11.56 -14.51
CA ARG A 51 -10.57 10.88 -13.23
C ARG A 51 -11.50 9.67 -13.06
N TRP A 52 -12.73 9.79 -13.53
CA TRP A 52 -13.74 8.75 -13.37
C TRP A 52 -13.62 7.60 -14.37
N ILE A 53 -12.96 7.80 -15.52
CA ILE A 53 -12.67 6.74 -16.50
C ILE A 53 -11.76 5.66 -15.90
N VAL A 54 -10.74 6.07 -15.15
CA VAL A 54 -9.72 5.18 -14.57
C VAL A 54 -9.84 5.07 -13.05
N HIS A 55 -11.03 5.32 -12.50
CA HIS A 55 -11.19 5.44 -11.06
C HIS A 55 -10.93 4.10 -10.37
N HIS A 56 -9.87 4.05 -9.56
CA HIS A 56 -9.40 2.85 -8.86
C HIS A 56 -10.44 2.18 -7.93
N ARG A 57 -11.52 2.87 -7.54
CA ARG A 57 -12.63 2.33 -6.73
C ARG A 57 -13.94 2.15 -7.51
N TYR A 58 -13.92 2.32 -8.83
CA TYR A 58 -15.14 2.24 -9.64
C TYR A 58 -15.92 0.94 -9.39
N GLN A 59 -15.22 -0.20 -9.43
CA GLN A 59 -15.81 -1.51 -9.13
C GLN A 59 -16.41 -1.58 -7.72
N GLN A 60 -15.71 -1.06 -6.71
CA GLN A 60 -16.22 -1.01 -5.33
C GLN A 60 -17.52 -0.20 -5.23
N PHE A 61 -17.65 0.90 -5.96
CA PHE A 61 -18.88 1.68 -5.99
C PHE A 61 -20.01 0.97 -6.76
N GLN A 62 -19.68 0.25 -7.83
CA GLN A 62 -20.66 -0.58 -8.54
C GLN A 62 -21.20 -1.71 -7.66
N GLU A 63 -20.36 -2.34 -6.84
CA GLU A 63 -20.75 -3.39 -5.90
C GLU A 63 -21.67 -2.89 -4.78
N ILE A 64 -21.45 -1.66 -4.30
CA ILE A 64 -22.36 -1.00 -3.34
C ILE A 64 -23.73 -0.74 -3.99
N GLY A 65 -23.74 -0.33 -5.25
CA GLY A 65 -24.95 -0.03 -6.01
C GLY A 65 -25.65 1.26 -5.56
N ASN A 66 -26.46 1.84 -6.45
CA ASN A 66 -27.26 3.05 -6.18
C ASN A 66 -26.45 4.22 -5.59
N VAL A 67 -25.21 4.40 -6.03
CA VAL A 67 -24.37 5.52 -5.62
C VAL A 67 -24.50 6.69 -6.58
N ARG A 68 -24.40 7.90 -6.03
CA ARG A 68 -24.39 9.15 -6.82
C ARG A 68 -23.11 9.93 -6.57
N ILE A 69 -22.69 10.66 -7.58
CA ILE A 69 -21.49 11.50 -7.58
C ILE A 69 -21.96 12.95 -7.58
N SER A 70 -21.76 13.65 -6.47
CA SER A 70 -21.91 15.11 -6.40
C SER A 70 -20.57 15.79 -6.57
N TRP A 71 -20.54 17.03 -7.06
CA TRP A 71 -19.27 17.76 -7.18
C TRP A 71 -19.37 19.26 -6.89
N LEU A 72 -18.24 19.82 -6.50
CA LEU A 72 -17.98 21.23 -6.27
C LEU A 72 -16.88 21.69 -7.22
N GLN A 73 -17.16 22.71 -8.03
CA GLN A 73 -16.14 23.34 -8.88
C GLN A 73 -15.17 24.14 -8.01
N VAL A 74 -13.87 24.00 -8.29
CA VAL A 74 -12.81 24.77 -7.63
C VAL A 74 -12.07 25.55 -8.71
N ILE A 75 -12.05 26.88 -8.58
CA ILE A 75 -11.42 27.77 -9.57
C ILE A 75 -9.90 27.67 -9.46
N ASP A 76 -9.36 27.64 -8.24
CA ASP A 76 -7.93 27.56 -7.98
C ASP A 76 -7.49 26.10 -7.74
N ALA A 77 -6.95 25.47 -8.79
CA ALA A 77 -6.49 24.09 -8.73
C ALA A 77 -5.39 23.85 -7.68
N SER A 78 -4.63 24.88 -7.27
CA SER A 78 -3.60 24.75 -6.24
C SER A 78 -4.18 24.42 -4.86
N GLN A 79 -5.46 24.74 -4.64
CA GLN A 79 -6.16 24.51 -3.37
C GLN A 79 -6.86 23.16 -3.29
N LEU A 80 -6.93 22.39 -4.39
CA LEU A 80 -7.67 21.13 -4.44
C LEU A 80 -7.28 20.16 -3.33
N ASN A 81 -5.97 19.96 -3.13
CA ASN A 81 -5.49 19.04 -2.10
C ASN A 81 -5.79 19.55 -0.69
N VAL A 82 -5.68 20.86 -0.46
CA VAL A 82 -5.97 21.46 0.87
C VAL A 82 -7.45 21.29 1.19
N ILE A 83 -8.33 21.64 0.25
CA ILE A 83 -9.78 21.52 0.40
C ILE A 83 -10.19 20.05 0.55
N GLU A 84 -9.61 19.13 -0.22
CA GLU A 84 -9.87 17.70 -0.10
C GLU A 84 -9.56 17.19 1.32
N GLN A 85 -8.38 17.52 1.86
CA GLN A 85 -7.99 17.10 3.21
C GLN A 85 -8.89 17.69 4.29
N GLU A 86 -9.26 18.97 4.17
CA GLU A 86 -10.20 19.62 5.09
C GLU A 86 -11.58 18.94 5.08
N LEU A 87 -12.11 18.64 3.89
CA LEU A 87 -13.41 17.96 3.73
C LEU A 87 -13.36 16.51 4.22
N ILE A 88 -12.27 15.78 3.96
CA ILE A 88 -12.08 14.42 4.49
C ILE A 88 -12.01 14.45 6.02
N SER A 89 -11.33 15.45 6.59
CA SER A 89 -11.23 15.61 8.05
C SER A 89 -12.61 15.91 8.67
N TYR A 90 -13.38 16.81 8.03
CA TYR A 90 -14.68 17.25 8.51
C TYR A 90 -15.76 16.16 8.38
N PHE A 91 -15.91 15.55 7.20
CA PHE A 91 -16.96 14.56 6.92
C PHE A 91 -16.58 13.12 7.30
N ASN A 92 -15.29 12.84 7.49
CA ASN A 92 -14.76 11.52 7.84
C ASN A 92 -15.33 10.34 7.00
N PRO A 93 -15.29 10.41 5.66
CA PRO A 93 -15.86 9.39 4.78
C PRO A 93 -15.27 8.00 4.98
N LEU A 94 -16.13 6.99 5.00
CA LEU A 94 -15.79 5.60 5.33
C LEU A 94 -14.71 5.01 4.41
N LEU A 95 -14.73 5.32 3.11
CA LEU A 95 -13.85 4.68 2.13
C LEU A 95 -12.51 5.40 1.91
N ASN A 96 -12.37 6.67 2.32
CA ASN A 96 -11.09 7.39 2.21
C ASN A 96 -10.00 6.78 3.09
N LYS A 97 -10.36 6.27 4.27
CA LYS A 97 -9.41 5.67 5.24
C LYS A 97 -9.23 4.16 5.04
N ARG A 98 -10.10 3.50 4.26
CA ARG A 98 -10.01 2.05 4.02
C ARG A 98 -9.09 1.76 2.84
N ARG A 99 -8.08 0.90 3.04
CA ARG A 99 -7.33 0.30 1.93
C ARG A 99 -8.29 -0.48 1.04
N ILE A 100 -8.14 -0.33 -0.29
CA ILE A 100 -8.78 -1.25 -1.23
C ILE A 100 -8.16 -2.61 -0.97
N LEU A 101 -8.98 -3.54 -0.47
CA LEU A 101 -8.62 -4.95 -0.44
C LEU A 101 -8.57 -5.38 -1.91
N LYS A 102 -7.37 -5.36 -2.51
CA LYS A 102 -7.18 -6.01 -3.80
C LYS A 102 -7.33 -7.50 -3.56
N ASP A 103 -8.48 -8.06 -3.92
CA ASP A 103 -8.61 -9.50 -4.02
C ASP A 103 -7.58 -10.02 -5.03
N GLY A 104 -6.73 -10.92 -4.54
CA GLY A 104 -5.76 -11.65 -5.36
C GLY A 104 -4.43 -10.93 -5.54
N LYS A 105 -3.41 -11.49 -4.88
CA LYS A 105 -1.99 -11.56 -5.29
C LYS A 105 -1.50 -10.41 -6.16
N THR A 106 -0.55 -9.63 -5.65
CA THR A 106 0.13 -8.57 -6.42
C THR A 106 0.59 -9.08 -7.79
N SER A 107 0.72 -8.22 -8.80
CA SER A 107 1.23 -8.61 -10.12
C SER A 107 2.53 -9.41 -10.02
N GLN A 108 3.37 -9.08 -9.03
CA GLN A 108 4.55 -9.84 -8.67
C GLN A 108 4.24 -11.26 -8.18
N HIS A 109 3.26 -11.47 -7.31
CA HIS A 109 2.83 -12.81 -6.89
C HIS A 109 2.25 -13.62 -8.04
N LYS A 110 1.40 -13.03 -8.89
CA LYS A 110 0.86 -13.72 -10.07
C LYS A 110 1.97 -14.13 -11.05
N TRP A 111 2.94 -13.24 -11.25
CA TRP A 111 4.11 -13.55 -12.07
C TRP A 111 5.00 -14.62 -11.43
N ASN A 112 5.23 -14.56 -10.12
CA ASN A 112 6.02 -15.56 -9.39
C ASN A 112 5.36 -16.94 -9.43
N ASP A 113 4.04 -17.02 -9.29
CA ASP A 113 3.27 -18.27 -9.40
C ASP A 113 3.38 -18.85 -10.82
N ALA A 114 3.20 -18.01 -11.85
CA ALA A 114 3.30 -18.43 -13.25
C ALA A 114 4.72 -18.80 -13.69
N ASN A 115 5.76 -18.35 -12.97
CA ASN A 115 7.18 -18.53 -13.32
C ASN A 115 7.97 -19.30 -12.26
N GLN A 116 7.30 -20.15 -11.48
CA GLN A 116 7.91 -20.86 -10.36
C GLN A 116 9.15 -21.69 -10.78
N GLU A 117 9.12 -22.31 -11.95
CA GLU A 117 10.24 -23.08 -12.49
C GLU A 117 11.43 -22.20 -12.90
N SER A 118 11.18 -21.07 -13.53
CA SER A 118 12.20 -20.09 -13.90
C SER A 118 12.91 -19.53 -12.67
N ILE A 119 12.16 -19.26 -11.60
CA ILE A 119 12.70 -18.82 -10.30
C ILE A 119 13.56 -19.93 -9.68
N LYS A 120 13.09 -21.19 -9.67
CA LYS A 120 13.86 -22.34 -9.18
C LYS A 120 15.15 -22.53 -9.99
N LYS A 121 15.09 -22.46 -11.31
CA LYS A 121 16.26 -22.60 -12.21
C LYS A 121 17.28 -21.48 -11.99
N ALA A 122 16.82 -20.24 -11.86
CA ALA A 122 17.68 -19.10 -11.54
C ALA A 122 18.33 -19.26 -10.15
N GLN A 123 17.56 -19.70 -9.15
CA GLN A 123 18.08 -19.97 -7.80
C GLN A 123 19.13 -21.08 -7.81
N LEU A 124 18.89 -22.17 -8.53
CA LEU A 124 19.86 -23.26 -8.70
C LEU A 124 21.14 -22.78 -9.41
N ALA A 125 21.02 -21.96 -10.45
CA ALA A 125 22.16 -21.38 -11.16
C ALA A 125 22.97 -20.41 -10.29
N TYR A 126 22.29 -19.60 -9.46
CA TYR A 126 22.92 -18.71 -8.47
C TYR A 126 23.67 -19.52 -7.41
N ASN A 127 23.01 -20.52 -6.82
CA ASN A 127 23.59 -21.40 -5.80
C ASN A 127 24.82 -22.15 -6.34
N LYS A 128 24.77 -22.62 -7.60
CA LYS A 128 25.91 -23.27 -8.27
C LYS A 128 27.13 -22.37 -8.41
N LYS A 129 26.93 -21.07 -8.67
CA LYS A 129 28.02 -20.08 -8.81
C LYS A 129 28.54 -19.56 -7.46
N ARG A 130 27.73 -19.62 -6.40
CA ARG A 130 28.05 -19.08 -5.07
C ARG A 130 27.52 -20.01 -3.96
N PRO A 131 28.13 -21.19 -3.74
CA PRO A 131 27.60 -22.21 -2.83
C PRO A 131 27.44 -21.69 -1.39
N ILE A 132 28.35 -20.84 -0.92
CA ILE A 132 28.36 -20.30 0.45
C ILE A 132 27.27 -19.23 0.68
N TRP A 133 26.87 -18.47 -0.36
CA TRP A 133 25.99 -17.31 -0.21
C TRP A 133 24.49 -17.64 -0.17
N SER A 134 24.13 -18.92 -0.35
CA SER A 134 22.76 -19.40 -0.26
C SER A 134 22.36 -19.92 1.13
N PHE A 135 23.22 -19.73 2.14
CA PHE A 135 22.94 -20.14 3.51
C PHE A 135 21.66 -19.46 4.03
N ARG A 136 20.65 -20.29 4.30
CA ARG A 136 19.39 -19.94 4.94
C ARG A 136 19.29 -20.77 6.21
N PRO A 137 19.63 -20.21 7.39
CA PRO A 137 19.49 -20.94 8.65
C PRO A 137 18.04 -21.37 8.84
N ALA A 138 17.83 -22.55 9.44
CA ALA A 138 16.49 -22.97 9.85
C ALA A 138 15.91 -21.98 10.88
N PRO A 139 14.58 -21.85 11.01
CA PRO A 139 13.96 -20.92 11.96
C PRO A 139 14.47 -21.06 13.40
N ALA A 140 14.67 -22.29 13.87
CA ALA A 140 15.24 -22.55 15.19
C ALA A 140 16.66 -21.98 15.37
N ILE A 141 17.47 -21.99 14.31
CA ILE A 141 18.81 -21.42 14.32
C ILE A 141 18.73 -19.89 14.38
N LEU A 142 17.76 -19.27 13.68
CA LEU A 142 17.54 -17.82 13.74
C LEU A 142 17.12 -17.37 15.13
N GLU A 143 16.18 -18.08 15.76
CA GLU A 143 15.75 -17.77 17.13
C GLU A 143 16.90 -17.90 18.13
N TRP A 144 17.74 -18.92 17.98
CA TRP A 144 18.91 -19.10 18.81
C TRP A 144 19.95 -17.97 18.58
N LEU A 145 20.22 -17.61 17.33
CA LEU A 145 21.12 -16.51 16.98
C LEU A 145 20.65 -15.18 17.58
N GLU A 146 19.35 -14.90 17.59
CA GLU A 146 18.82 -13.66 18.16
C GLU A 146 19.02 -13.58 19.68
N LYS A 147 18.91 -14.72 20.39
CA LYS A 147 19.19 -14.79 21.84
C LYS A 147 20.67 -14.58 22.16
N GLU A 148 21.55 -15.03 21.27
CA GLU A 148 23.00 -14.87 21.39
C GLU A 148 23.50 -13.47 20.99
N ARG A 149 22.62 -12.59 20.51
CA ARG A 149 22.98 -11.27 20.00
C ARG A 149 23.48 -10.37 21.13
N LEU A 150 24.71 -9.88 20.98
CA LEU A 150 25.33 -8.98 21.94
C LEU A 150 25.10 -7.51 21.58
N LYS A 151 25.19 -6.66 22.59
CA LYS A 151 25.30 -5.21 22.39
C LYS A 151 26.76 -4.85 22.13
N ASP A 152 26.98 -3.96 21.19
CA ASP A 152 28.27 -3.35 20.95
C ASP A 152 28.67 -2.41 22.10
N LYS A 153 29.90 -1.90 22.02
CA LYS A 153 30.46 -0.93 22.97
C LYS A 153 29.65 0.37 23.11
N ASN A 154 28.74 0.65 22.18
CA ASN A 154 27.87 1.83 22.17
C ASN A 154 26.43 1.48 22.63
N GLY A 155 26.18 0.24 23.06
CA GLY A 155 24.87 -0.22 23.51
C GLY A 155 23.90 -0.63 22.38
N ASN A 156 24.33 -0.60 21.12
CA ASN A 156 23.51 -1.01 19.98
C ASN A 156 23.63 -2.51 19.73
N LEU A 157 22.59 -3.13 19.16
CA LEU A 157 22.63 -4.54 18.79
C LEU A 157 23.65 -4.78 17.67
N GLU A 158 24.49 -5.81 17.81
CA GLU A 158 25.45 -6.19 16.77
C GLU A 158 24.76 -6.58 15.46
N SER A 159 25.42 -6.35 14.31
CA SER A 159 24.84 -6.66 13.00
C SER A 159 24.82 -8.16 12.71
N ASN A 160 23.95 -8.61 11.81
CA ASN A 160 23.84 -10.03 11.43
C ASN A 160 25.17 -10.61 10.95
N GLY A 161 25.98 -9.82 10.23
CA GLY A 161 27.29 -10.27 9.76
C GLY A 161 28.29 -10.48 10.90
N VAL A 162 28.28 -9.60 11.90
CA VAL A 162 29.17 -9.69 13.07
C VAL A 162 28.81 -10.90 13.92
N LEU A 163 27.51 -11.08 14.21
CA LEU A 163 26.99 -12.24 14.93
C LEU A 163 27.37 -13.57 14.25
N LEU A 164 27.12 -13.68 12.94
CA LEU A 164 27.42 -14.90 12.19
C LEU A 164 28.92 -15.20 12.16
N ASN A 165 29.76 -14.20 11.91
CA ASN A 165 31.21 -14.38 11.90
C ASN A 165 31.77 -14.80 13.27
N ARG A 166 31.22 -14.25 14.36
CA ARG A 166 31.59 -14.64 15.74
C ARG A 166 31.24 -16.09 16.01
N GLN A 167 30.03 -16.52 15.66
CA GLN A 167 29.60 -17.92 15.88
C GLN A 167 30.37 -18.89 14.98
N LEU A 168 30.62 -18.54 13.72
CA LEU A 168 31.46 -19.35 12.81
C LEU A 168 32.88 -19.52 13.35
N LYS A 169 33.49 -18.45 13.88
CA LYS A 169 34.82 -18.54 14.50
C LYS A 169 34.84 -19.47 15.71
N LYS A 170 33.82 -19.38 16.57
CA LYS A 170 33.66 -20.27 17.74
C LYS A 170 33.53 -21.73 17.32
N LEU A 171 32.73 -22.01 16.28
CA LEU A 171 32.59 -23.37 15.73
C LEU A 171 33.91 -23.90 15.16
N MET A 172 34.64 -23.06 14.41
CA MET A 172 35.95 -23.42 13.85
C MET A 172 36.98 -23.76 14.95
N GLU A 173 36.99 -23.01 16.06
CA GLU A 173 37.85 -23.29 17.22
C GLU A 173 37.48 -24.58 17.95
N LEU A 174 36.19 -24.91 18.04
CA LEU A 174 35.71 -26.15 18.66
C LEU A 174 36.03 -27.37 17.79
N GLU A 175 35.84 -27.29 16.47
CA GLU A 175 36.23 -28.37 15.55
C GLU A 175 37.73 -28.62 15.60
N SER A 176 38.56 -27.58 15.55
CA SER A 176 40.02 -27.71 15.62
C SER A 176 40.49 -28.46 16.88
N LYS A 177 39.80 -28.29 18.01
CA LYS A 177 40.10 -28.99 19.28
C LYS A 177 39.63 -30.44 19.32
N LEU A 178 38.65 -30.83 18.50
CA LEU A 178 38.14 -32.20 18.43
C LEU A 178 39.01 -33.12 17.57
N TYR A 179 39.84 -32.55 16.69
CA TYR A 179 40.75 -33.27 15.81
C TYR A 179 42.23 -33.20 16.26
N GLN A 180 42.50 -32.75 17.48
CA GLN A 180 43.80 -32.82 18.16
C GLN A 180 43.80 -33.92 19.22
#